data_AF-A0A091FIT5-F1
#
_entry.id   AF-A0A091FIT5-F1
#
_cell.length_a   1.000
_cell.length_b   1.000
_cell.length_c   1.000
_cell.angle_alpha   90.00
_cell.angle_beta   90.00
_cell.angle_gamma   90.00
#
_symmetry.space_group_name_H-M   'P 1'
#
loop_
_entity.id
_entity.type
_entity.pdbx_description
1 polymer ?
#
loop_
_entity_poly.entity_id
_entity_poly.type
_entity_poly.pdbx_seq_one_letter_code
_entity_poly.pdbx_strand_id
1 'polypeptide(L)'
;MNITYQIKRSRKRKKTISLQINHKSGSVVIAAPYFTPMDEINHFVQEKQNWINKTIQRHKEEAINNKAPEYKTSEKFYYLGQSYPLEVFFEPFDTAGVFFWNNCFYLNAQENRNLRKHYFSHGIRKKHGNIFVNVLIFSAGSLICIMETLR
;
A
#
# COMPACT_ATOMS: atom_id res chain seq x y z
N MET A 1 -7.91 8.12 25.40
CA MET A 1 -8.53 7.29 24.34
C MET A 1 -8.19 5.85 24.65
N ASN A 2 -9.16 4.94 24.70
CA ASN A 2 -8.87 3.52 24.94
C ASN A 2 -8.55 2.87 23.58
N ILE A 3 -7.31 2.43 23.36
CA ILE A 3 -6.95 1.70 22.13
C ILE A 3 -7.31 0.23 22.35
N THR A 4 -8.23 -0.29 21.55
CA THR A 4 -8.51 -1.74 21.52
C THR A 4 -7.45 -2.44 20.65
N TYR A 5 -6.71 -3.38 21.24
CA TYR A 5 -5.71 -4.17 20.53
C TYR A 5 -5.82 -5.66 20.87
N GLN A 6 -5.38 -6.50 19.93
CA GLN A 6 -5.25 -7.94 20.11
C GLN A 6 -3.80 -8.30 20.42
N ILE A 7 -3.58 -9.24 21.34
CA ILE A 7 -2.23 -9.68 21.69
C ILE A 7 -1.96 -11.05 21.07
N LYS A 8 -0.84 -11.16 20.35
CA LYS A 8 -0.28 -12.43 19.86
C LYS A 8 1.03 -12.74 20.58
N ARG A 9 0.99 -13.70 21.49
CA ARG A 9 2.19 -14.17 22.19
C ARG A 9 2.91 -15.26 21.41
N SER A 10 4.24 -15.25 21.40
CA SER A 10 5.05 -16.27 20.74
C SER A 10 6.25 -16.68 21.59
N ARG A 11 6.51 -18.00 21.69
CA ARG A 11 7.71 -18.55 22.33
C ARG A 11 8.98 -18.41 21.48
N LYS A 12 8.84 -18.20 20.17
CA LYS A 12 9.96 -17.98 19.24
C LYS A 12 10.57 -16.59 19.43
N ARG A 13 9.75 -15.58 19.76
CA ARG A 13 10.21 -14.23 20.08
C ARG A 13 10.79 -14.21 21.50
N LYS A 14 11.98 -13.62 21.64
CA LYS A 14 12.70 -13.59 22.91
C LYS A 14 12.67 -12.22 23.59
N LYS A 15 12.73 -11.13 22.83
CA LYS A 15 12.84 -9.76 23.39
C LYS A 15 11.92 -8.72 22.75
N THR A 16 11.46 -8.94 21.52
CA THR A 16 10.84 -7.87 20.73
C THR A 16 9.32 -7.84 20.82
N ILE A 17 8.78 -6.72 21.29
CA ILE A 17 7.36 -6.35 21.15
C ILE A 17 7.20 -5.61 19.81
N SER A 18 6.27 -6.03 18.97
CA SER A 18 5.97 -5.33 17.70
C SER A 18 4.51 -4.94 17.60
N LEU A 19 4.26 -3.79 17.03
CA LEU A 19 2.95 -3.21 16.79
C LEU A 19 2.61 -3.29 15.29
N GLN A 20 1.45 -3.85 14.97
CA GLN A 20 0.94 -3.97 13.60
C GLN A 20 -0.45 -3.36 13.53
N ILE A 21 -0.69 -2.54 12.51
CA ILE A 21 -1.99 -1.92 12.26
C ILE A 21 -2.49 -2.46 10.92
N ASN A 22 -3.70 -3.02 10.91
CA ASN A 22 -4.32 -3.48 9.68
C ASN A 22 -4.84 -2.27 8.88
N HIS A 23 -4.34 -2.09 7.66
CA HIS A 23 -4.71 -0.96 6.80
C HIS A 23 -6.20 -0.91 6.41
N LYS A 24 -6.89 -2.05 6.37
CA LYS A 24 -8.30 -2.12 5.94
C LYS A 24 -9.27 -1.98 7.10
N SER A 25 -9.01 -2.67 8.21
CA SER A 25 -9.91 -2.68 9.36
C SER A 25 -9.52 -1.68 10.45
N GLY A 26 -8.30 -1.13 10.41
CA GLY A 26 -7.75 -0.31 11.50
C GLY A 26 -7.41 -1.11 12.76
N SER A 27 -7.53 -2.44 12.74
CA SER A 27 -7.29 -3.28 13.92
C SER A 27 -5.81 -3.29 14.31
N VAL A 28 -5.55 -3.12 15.61
CA VAL A 28 -4.20 -3.11 16.17
C VAL A 28 -3.85 -4.48 16.75
N VAL A 29 -2.69 -5.01 16.38
CA VAL A 29 -2.15 -6.28 16.89
C VAL A 29 -0.77 -6.04 17.51
N ILE A 30 -0.63 -6.43 18.77
CA ILE A 30 0.64 -6.46 19.48
C ILE A 30 1.18 -7.88 19.47
N ALA A 31 2.36 -8.08 18.89
CA ALA A 31 3.06 -9.35 18.99
C ALA A 31 4.20 -9.25 20.00
N ALA A 32 4.15 -10.08 21.04
CA ALA A 32 5.09 -10.03 22.16
C ALA A 32 5.69 -11.42 22.47
N PRO A 33 6.86 -11.49 23.11
CA PRO A 33 7.36 -12.72 23.73
C PRO A 33 6.35 -13.32 24.70
N TYR A 34 6.42 -14.64 24.91
CA TYR A 34 5.47 -15.36 25.77
C TYR A 34 5.47 -14.88 27.23
N PHE A 35 6.64 -14.52 27.75
CA PHE A 35 6.85 -14.15 29.16
C PHE A 35 6.74 -12.64 29.42
N THR A 36 6.39 -11.84 28.41
CA THR A 36 6.26 -10.39 28.58
C THR A 36 5.05 -10.07 29.46
N PRO A 37 5.25 -9.34 30.57
CA PRO A 37 4.17 -8.93 31.46
C PRO A 37 3.20 -7.96 30.76
N MET A 38 1.95 -7.97 31.20
CA MET A 38 0.93 -7.11 30.62
C MET A 38 1.22 -5.62 30.82
N ASP A 39 1.81 -5.24 31.95
CA ASP A 39 2.12 -3.84 32.24
C ASP A 39 3.15 -3.26 31.27
N GLU A 40 4.15 -4.05 30.88
CA GLU A 40 5.14 -3.66 29.86
C GLU A 40 4.48 -3.50 28.48
N ILE A 41 3.55 -4.39 28.13
CA ILE A 41 2.77 -4.27 26.88
C ILE A 41 1.91 -2.99 26.92
N ASN A 42 1.24 -2.73 28.04
CA ASN A 42 0.39 -1.55 28.20
C ASN A 42 1.21 -0.26 28.10
N HIS A 43 2.37 -0.22 28.76
CA HIS A 43 3.31 0.90 28.69
C HIS A 43 3.76 1.15 27.25
N PHE A 44 4.18 0.10 26.53
CA PHE A 44 4.57 0.18 25.13
C PHE A 44 3.44 0.73 24.23
N VAL A 45 2.20 0.31 24.44
CA VAL A 45 1.04 0.82 23.68
C VAL A 45 0.79 2.30 24.00
N GLN A 46 0.90 2.70 25.27
CA GLN A 46 0.72 4.08 25.70
C GLN A 46 1.78 5.01 25.08
N GLU A 47 3.05 4.60 25.08
CA GLU A 47 4.13 5.37 24.44
C GLU A 47 3.88 5.56 22.94
N LYS A 48 3.32 4.54 22.27
CA LYS A 48 3.02 4.58 20.83
C LYS A 48 1.62 5.11 20.50
N GLN A 49 0.81 5.54 21.48
CA GLN A 49 -0.57 5.97 21.27
C GLN A 49 -0.70 7.06 20.21
N ASN A 50 0.15 8.08 20.27
CA ASN A 50 0.12 9.18 19.28
C ASN A 50 0.46 8.69 17.87
N TRP A 51 1.41 7.77 17.75
CA TRP A 51 1.78 7.17 16.46
C TRP A 51 0.65 6.29 15.92
N ILE A 52 0.00 5.49 16.78
CA ILE A 52 -1.14 4.66 16.41
C ILE A 52 -2.27 5.52 15.85
N ASN A 53 -2.65 6.59 16.56
CA ASN A 53 -3.72 7.48 16.15
C ASN A 53 -3.42 8.15 14.81
N LYS A 54 -2.21 8.70 14.65
CA LYS A 54 -1.76 9.30 13.38
C LYS A 54 -1.80 8.30 12.22
N THR A 55 -1.38 7.07 12.47
CA THR A 55 -1.32 6.03 11.44
C THR A 55 -2.72 5.56 11.03
N ILE A 56 -3.63 5.36 12.00
CA ILE A 56 -5.04 5.02 11.71
C ILE A 56 -5.72 6.16 10.95
N GLN A 57 -5.50 7.40 11.37
CA GLN A 57 -6.08 8.57 10.71
C GLN A 57 -5.57 8.69 9.26
N ARG A 58 -4.26 8.56 9.07
CA ARG A 58 -3.65 8.52 7.73
C ARG A 58 -4.23 7.42 6.87
N HIS A 59 -4.42 6.21 7.39
CA HIS A 59 -5.04 5.12 6.62
C HIS A 59 -6.50 5.36 6.29
N LYS A 60 -7.27 6.02 7.16
CA LYS A 60 -8.63 6.44 6.85
C LYS A 60 -8.65 7.49 5.75
N GLU A 61 -7.79 8.49 5.84
CA GLU A 61 -7.65 9.52 4.81
C GLU A 61 -7.18 8.94 3.48
N GLU A 62 -6.20 8.03 3.50
CA GLU A 62 -5.78 7.26 2.34
C GLU A 62 -6.94 6.42 1.80
N ALA A 63 -7.75 5.77 2.62
CA ALA A 63 -8.90 4.99 2.14
C ALA A 63 -9.99 5.87 1.51
N ILE A 64 -10.19 7.08 2.03
CA ILE A 64 -11.15 8.06 1.49
C ILE A 64 -10.62 8.69 0.19
N ASN A 65 -9.33 9.03 0.16
CA ASN A 65 -8.70 9.72 -0.97
C ASN A 65 -8.27 8.78 -2.10
N ASN A 66 -7.94 7.52 -1.78
CA ASN A 66 -7.68 6.49 -2.78
C ASN A 66 -8.99 5.91 -3.29
N LYS A 67 -9.74 6.73 -4.04
CA LYS A 67 -10.71 6.18 -4.99
C LYS A 67 -9.99 5.16 -5.85
N ALA A 68 -10.56 3.97 -5.93
CA ALA A 68 -9.98 2.94 -6.75
C ALA A 68 -9.95 3.44 -8.22
N PRO A 69 -8.83 3.27 -8.95
CA PRO A 69 -8.63 3.94 -10.22
C PRO A 69 -9.78 3.62 -11.19
N GLU A 70 -10.25 4.65 -11.88
CA GLU A 70 -11.35 4.55 -12.85
C GLU A 70 -10.81 4.26 -14.26
N TYR A 71 -9.50 4.44 -14.46
CA TYR A 71 -8.81 4.35 -15.74
C TYR A 71 -9.49 5.23 -16.78
N LYS A 72 -9.61 6.52 -16.46
CA LYS A 72 -10.16 7.54 -17.36
C LYS A 72 -9.06 8.40 -17.95
N THR A 73 -9.38 9.05 -19.07
CA THR A 73 -8.50 10.05 -19.67
C THR A 73 -8.21 11.17 -18.66
N SER A 74 -6.96 11.62 -18.64
CA SER A 74 -6.37 12.57 -17.69
C SER A 74 -6.20 12.09 -16.24
N GLU A 75 -6.48 10.82 -15.93
CA GLU A 75 -6.17 10.23 -14.63
C GLU A 75 -4.64 10.04 -14.49
N LYS A 76 -4.08 10.36 -13.32
CA LYS A 76 -2.62 10.36 -13.12
C LYS A 76 -2.14 9.05 -12.50
N PHE A 77 -1.08 8.48 -13.07
CA PHE A 77 -0.43 7.27 -12.57
C PHE A 77 1.06 7.52 -12.32
N TYR A 78 1.58 6.96 -11.23
CA TYR A 78 3.01 7.04 -10.93
C TYR A 78 3.81 6.02 -11.74
N TYR A 79 4.87 6.49 -12.38
CA TYR A 79 5.86 5.69 -13.10
C TYR A 79 7.25 6.24 -12.80
N LEU A 80 8.18 5.39 -12.37
CA LEU A 80 9.56 5.80 -12.02
C LEU A 80 9.62 7.00 -11.03
N GLY A 81 8.65 7.08 -10.11
CA GLY A 81 8.59 8.14 -9.09
C GLY A 81 7.95 9.45 -9.53
N GLN A 82 7.51 9.57 -10.78
CA GLN A 82 6.84 10.77 -11.33
C GLN A 82 5.39 10.45 -11.71
N SER A 83 4.49 11.44 -11.62
CA SER A 83 3.09 11.27 -12.00
C SER A 83 2.86 11.65 -13.46
N TYR A 84 2.28 10.75 -14.24
CA TYR A 84 1.97 10.95 -15.65
C TYR A 84 0.48 10.77 -15.94
N PRO A 85 -0.12 11.56 -16.85
CA PRO A 85 -1.50 11.39 -17.27
C PRO A 85 -1.70 10.08 -18.05
N LEU A 86 -2.92 9.58 -18.01
CA LEU A 86 -3.43 8.48 -18.83
C LEU A 86 -4.35 9.03 -19.91
N GLU A 87 -4.17 8.61 -21.14
CA GLU A 87 -5.11 8.74 -22.24
C GLU A 87 -5.70 7.37 -22.56
N VAL A 88 -7.03 7.30 -22.59
CA VAL A 88 -7.73 6.07 -22.91
C VAL A 88 -8.49 6.25 -24.20
N PHE A 89 -8.28 5.32 -25.11
CA PHE A 89 -8.97 5.24 -26.38
C PHE A 89 -9.32 3.78 -26.66
N PHE A 90 -10.13 3.56 -27.69
CA PHE A 90 -10.46 2.22 -28.13
C PHE A 90 -10.40 2.16 -29.65
N GLU A 91 -9.39 1.46 -30.15
CA GLU A 91 -9.23 1.15 -31.57
C GLU A 91 -9.26 -0.37 -31.74
N PRO A 92 -10.35 -0.93 -32.30
CA PRO A 92 -10.56 -2.39 -32.34
C PRO A 92 -9.60 -3.13 -33.27
N PHE A 93 -8.97 -2.41 -34.21
CA PHE A 93 -8.02 -2.97 -35.17
C PHE A 93 -6.57 -2.92 -34.67
N ASP A 94 -6.34 -2.29 -33.52
CA ASP A 94 -5.03 -2.12 -32.92
C ASP A 94 -4.81 -3.04 -31.71
N THR A 95 -3.56 -3.18 -31.28
CA THR A 95 -3.22 -4.06 -30.15
C THR A 95 -3.72 -3.47 -28.83
N ALA A 96 -4.61 -4.19 -28.15
CA ALA A 96 -5.06 -3.82 -26.81
C ALA A 96 -3.90 -3.88 -25.80
N GLY A 97 -3.74 -2.83 -25.01
CA GLY A 97 -2.62 -2.72 -24.09
C GLY A 97 -2.34 -1.30 -23.65
N VAL A 98 -1.32 -1.17 -22.79
CA VAL A 98 -0.79 0.13 -22.38
C VAL A 98 0.61 0.32 -22.94
N PHE A 99 0.88 1.51 -23.46
CA PHE A 99 2.22 1.98 -23.77
C PHE A 99 2.46 3.34 -23.12
N PHE A 100 3.73 3.67 -22.93
CA PHE A 100 4.18 4.94 -22.37
C PHE A 100 4.97 5.67 -23.45
N TRP A 101 4.51 6.87 -23.81
CA TRP A 101 5.11 7.71 -24.84
C TRP A 101 4.91 9.18 -24.49
N ASN A 102 5.89 10.05 -24.78
CA ASN A 102 5.82 11.49 -24.50
C ASN A 102 5.28 11.85 -23.08
N ASN A 103 5.77 11.17 -22.05
CA ASN A 103 5.34 11.38 -20.66
C ASN A 103 3.83 11.16 -20.44
N CYS A 104 3.19 10.33 -21.26
CA CYS A 104 1.78 9.99 -21.14
C CYS A 104 1.61 8.47 -21.28
N PHE A 105 0.70 7.92 -20.48
CA PHE A 105 0.22 6.56 -20.68
C PHE A 105 -0.89 6.57 -21.72
N TYR A 106 -0.82 5.62 -22.64
CA TYR A 106 -1.83 5.42 -23.67
C TYR A 106 -2.39 4.02 -23.51
N LEU A 107 -3.68 3.92 -23.26
CA LEU A 107 -4.38 2.66 -23.02
C LEU A 107 -5.43 2.44 -24.10
N ASN A 108 -5.16 1.47 -24.98
CA ASN A 108 -6.16 0.96 -25.91
C ASN A 108 -6.99 -0.12 -25.21
N ALA A 109 -8.19 0.24 -24.77
CA ALA A 109 -9.12 -0.69 -24.14
C ALA A 109 -10.56 -0.16 -24.18
N GLN A 110 -11.52 -1.08 -24.30
CA GLN A 110 -12.95 -0.78 -24.19
C GLN A 110 -13.30 -0.09 -22.87
N GLU A 111 -14.48 0.53 -22.81
CA GLU A 111 -15.04 1.16 -21.61
C GLU A 111 -15.49 0.13 -20.57
N ASN A 112 -14.52 -0.59 -20.02
CA ASN A 112 -14.71 -1.55 -18.96
C ASN A 112 -13.54 -1.43 -17.98
N ARG A 113 -13.86 -1.02 -16.76
CA ARG A 113 -12.87 -0.77 -15.69
C ARG A 113 -12.00 -2.00 -15.40
N ASN A 114 -12.56 -3.20 -15.43
CA ASN A 114 -11.81 -4.43 -15.15
C ASN A 114 -10.83 -4.75 -16.29
N LEU A 115 -11.25 -4.57 -17.54
CA LEU A 115 -10.38 -4.73 -18.72
C LEU A 115 -9.27 -3.68 -18.73
N ARG A 116 -9.60 -2.40 -18.51
CA ARG A 116 -8.62 -1.31 -18.42
C ARG A 116 -7.59 -1.58 -17.33
N LYS A 117 -8.02 -1.99 -16.14
CA LYS A 117 -7.13 -2.41 -15.05
C LYS A 117 -6.23 -3.57 -15.46
N HIS A 118 -6.79 -4.58 -16.12
CA HIS A 118 -6.06 -5.76 -16.58
C HIS A 118 -4.95 -5.36 -17.57
N TYR A 119 -5.30 -4.66 -18.66
CA TYR A 119 -4.34 -4.24 -19.67
C TYR A 119 -3.28 -3.27 -19.14
N PHE A 120 -3.69 -2.30 -18.31
CA PHE A 120 -2.75 -1.37 -17.69
C PHE A 120 -1.75 -2.08 -16.76
N SER A 121 -2.24 -2.98 -15.90
CA SER A 121 -1.39 -3.71 -14.96
C SER A 121 -0.51 -4.75 -15.65
N HIS A 122 -0.98 -5.36 -16.74
CA HIS A 122 -0.26 -6.39 -17.49
C HIS A 122 0.79 -5.80 -18.43
N GLY A 123 0.49 -4.69 -19.12
CA GLY A 123 1.42 -4.06 -20.06
C GLY A 123 2.66 -3.48 -19.38
N ILE A 124 2.50 -2.89 -18.19
CA ILE A 124 3.62 -2.42 -17.37
C ILE A 124 4.55 -3.57 -16.94
N ARG A 125 4.00 -4.78 -16.72
CA ARG A 125 4.78 -5.96 -16.32
C ARG A 125 5.54 -6.60 -17.47
N LYS A 126 5.02 -6.56 -18.70
CA LYS A 126 5.62 -7.24 -19.87
C LYS A 126 6.84 -6.53 -20.45
N LYS A 127 7.05 -5.25 -20.15
CA LYS A 127 8.09 -4.45 -20.79
C LYS A 127 9.44 -4.49 -20.06
N HIS A 128 9.90 -5.65 -19.58
CA HIS A 128 11.22 -5.75 -18.92
C HIS A 128 11.88 -7.13 -19.12
N GLY A 129 12.86 -7.18 -20.04
CA GLY A 129 14.05 -8.00 -19.88
C GLY A 129 15.14 -7.16 -19.21
N ASN A 130 15.72 -7.68 -18.12
CA ASN A 130 16.92 -7.22 -17.41
C ASN A 130 16.92 -6.17 -16.29
N ILE A 131 15.80 -5.61 -15.81
CA ILE A 131 15.82 -4.88 -14.52
C ILE A 131 14.51 -5.13 -13.77
N PHE A 132 14.59 -5.82 -12.63
CA PHE A 132 13.47 -6.03 -11.71
C PHE A 132 13.10 -4.70 -11.04
N VAL A 133 12.18 -3.95 -11.64
CA VAL A 133 11.43 -2.93 -10.92
C VAL A 133 10.07 -3.53 -10.63
N ASN A 134 9.81 -3.84 -9.35
CA ASN A 134 8.43 -3.93 -8.90
C ASN A 134 7.79 -2.59 -9.21
N VAL A 135 7.02 -2.47 -10.30
CA VAL A 135 6.08 -1.37 -10.44
C VAL A 135 4.94 -1.67 -9.48
N LEU A 136 5.23 -1.43 -8.21
CA LEU A 136 4.22 -1.03 -7.26
C LEU A 136 3.63 0.24 -7.85
N ILE A 137 2.39 0.15 -8.33
CA ILE A 137 1.52 1.33 -8.41
C ILE A 137 1.35 1.76 -6.96
N PHE A 138 2.31 2.52 -6.45
CA PHE A 138 2.20 3.23 -5.19
C PHE A 138 1.20 4.35 -5.44
N SER A 139 -0.05 4.08 -5.12
CA SER A 139 -0.71 5.01 -4.23
C SER A 139 0.08 4.93 -2.90
N ALA A 140 0.76 6.03 -2.56
CA ALA A 140 1.77 6.12 -1.50
C ALA A 140 1.28 5.46 -0.19
N GLY A 141 2.06 4.59 0.44
CA GLY A 141 2.89 5.01 1.58
C GLY A 141 3.13 3.89 2.59
N SER A 142 4.02 2.95 2.26
CA SER A 142 4.43 1.88 3.20
C SER A 142 5.62 2.35 4.05
N LEU A 143 5.43 2.50 5.36
CA LEU A 143 6.48 2.72 6.34
C LEU A 143 6.31 1.66 7.43
N ILE A 144 7.09 0.58 7.32
CA ILE A 144 7.23 -0.43 8.38
C ILE A 144 8.27 0.12 9.35
N CYS A 145 7.86 0.45 10.57
CA CYS A 145 8.76 0.88 11.63
C CYS A 145 9.18 -0.37 12.44
N ILE A 146 10.41 -0.84 12.24
CA ILE A 146 11.07 -1.83 13.10
C ILE A 146 12.02 -1.02 13.98
N MET A 147 11.83 -1.05 15.30
CA MET A 147 12.83 -0.54 16.24
C MET A 147 13.52 -1.74 16.88
N GLU A 148 14.80 -1.92 16.55
CA GLU A 148 15.75 -2.68 17.37
C GLU A 148 16.06 -1.85 18.62
N THR A 149 15.83 -2.44 19.79
CA THR A 149 16.27 -1.84 21.05
C THR A 149 17.79 -1.99 21.13
N LEU A 150 18.50 -0.85 21.18
CA LEU A 150 19.93 -0.79 21.45
C LEU A 150 20.26 -1.38 22.83
N ARG A 151 21.47 -1.95 22.90
CA ARG A 151 22.16 -2.62 24.02
C ARG A 151 21.79 -2.18 25.43
#